data_AF-A0A0W7TJA4-F1
#
_entry.id   AF-A0A0W7TJA4-F1
#
_cell.length_a   1.000
_cell.length_b   1.000
_cell.length_c   1.000
_cell.angle_alpha   90.00
_cell.angle_beta   90.00
_cell.angle_gamma   90.00
#
_symmetry.space_group_name_H-M   'P 1'
#
loop_
_entity.id
_entity.type
_entity.pdbx_description
1 polymer ?
#
loop_
_entity_poly.entity_id
_entity_poly.type
_entity_poly.pdbx_seq_one_letter_code
_entity_poly.pdbx_strand_id
1 'polypeptide(L)'
;MSERLCVRISRGEIDPRARMDLIRYVRKTQTIAGLTKEGAIRVQLALETAAAVPQEVWKEISATVSELAEEVRFIAAAIEAVDSDPKEANRQAEAVSDQERVIDGMYYSSLKHIYLSEMDTRALLIVSGLIECIEDAADAGKDCVDIIQIMLAAKGI
;
A
#
# COMPACT_ATOMS: atom_id res chain seq x y z
N MET A 1 4.54 -7.28 16.26
CA MET A 1 5.41 -6.08 16.28
C MET A 1 4.60 -4.82 16.59
N SER A 2 3.51 -4.55 15.85
CA SER A 2 2.58 -3.43 16.09
C SER A 2 1.98 -3.34 17.50
N GLU A 3 1.54 -4.47 18.09
CA GLU A 3 0.97 -4.45 19.45
C GLU A 3 1.94 -3.93 20.51
N ARG A 4 3.22 -4.32 20.44
CA ARG A 4 4.25 -3.84 21.37
C ARG A 4 4.48 -2.34 21.21
N LEU A 5 4.42 -1.83 19.97
CA LEU A 5 4.54 -0.40 19.70
C LEU A 5 3.33 0.37 20.22
N CYS A 6 2.11 -0.10 19.95
CA CYS A 6 0.86 0.50 20.45
C CYS A 6 0.81 0.54 21.98
N VAL A 7 1.26 -0.53 22.65
CA VAL A 7 1.36 -0.58 24.13
C VAL A 7 2.39 0.43 24.66
N ARG A 8 3.52 0.60 23.97
CA ARG A 8 4.52 1.62 24.34
C ARG A 8 3.97 3.04 24.20
N ILE A 9 3.31 3.35 23.08
CA ILE A 9 2.70 4.67 22.84
C ILE A 9 1.60 4.95 23.88
N SER A 10 0.82 3.93 24.26
CA SER A 10 -0.25 4.06 25.26
C SER A 10 0.24 4.36 26.68
N ARG A 11 1.51 4.08 27.00
CA ARG A 11 2.11 4.26 28.34
C ARG A 11 2.82 5.61 28.53
N GLY A 12 2.96 6.43 27.49
CA GLY A 12 3.74 7.68 27.52
C GLY A 12 2.92 8.96 27.75
N GLU A 13 3.62 10.08 27.88
CA GLU A 13 3.10 11.46 28.03
C GLU A 13 2.69 12.11 26.68
N ILE A 14 2.40 11.31 25.66
CA ILE A 14 1.96 11.82 24.36
C ILE A 14 0.51 12.31 24.49
N ASP A 15 0.23 13.50 23.94
CA ASP A 15 -1.12 14.04 23.83
C ASP A 15 -2.09 12.97 23.28
N PRO A 16 -3.30 12.81 23.87
CA PRO A 16 -4.23 11.77 23.45
C PRO A 16 -4.59 11.77 21.96
N ARG A 17 -4.62 12.93 21.29
CA ARG A 17 -4.93 13.01 19.85
C ARG A 17 -3.75 12.52 19.03
N ALA A 18 -2.55 13.06 19.27
CA ALA A 18 -1.34 12.63 18.58
C ALA A 18 -1.07 11.12 18.75
N ARG A 19 -1.36 10.57 19.94
CA ARG A 19 -1.32 9.13 20.21
C ARG A 19 -2.28 8.33 19.32
N MET A 20 -3.52 8.78 19.20
CA MET A 20 -4.54 8.11 18.40
C MET A 20 -4.17 8.10 16.92
N ASP A 21 -3.68 9.23 16.40
CA ASP A 21 -3.27 9.34 14.99
C ASP A 21 -2.06 8.44 14.70
N LEU A 22 -1.07 8.39 15.60
CA LEU A 22 0.06 7.46 15.48
C LEU A 22 -0.38 5.99 15.50
N ILE A 23 -1.34 5.62 16.37
CA ILE A 23 -1.88 4.25 16.40
C ILE A 23 -2.60 3.92 15.09
N ARG A 24 -3.39 4.86 14.55
CA ARG A 24 -4.06 4.67 13.26
C ARG A 24 -3.05 4.48 12.13
N TYR A 25 -2.02 5.32 12.07
CA TYR A 25 -0.94 5.21 11.09
C TYR A 25 -0.21 3.86 11.17
N VAL A 26 0.18 3.43 12.37
CA VAL A 26 0.84 2.12 12.59
C VAL A 26 -0.06 0.95 12.17
N ARG A 27 -1.38 1.07 12.34
CA ARG A 27 -2.31 0.03 11.88
C ARG A 27 -2.41 -0.02 10.37
N LYS A 28 -2.48 1.13 9.68
CA LYS A 28 -2.56 1.17 8.21
C LYS A 28 -1.28 0.69 7.55
N THR A 29 -0.11 1.07 8.06
CA THR A 29 1.17 0.51 7.60
C THR A 29 1.27 -1.01 7.82
N GLN A 30 0.65 -1.54 8.88
CA GLN A 30 0.53 -2.99 9.06
C GLN A 30 -0.41 -3.63 8.02
N THR A 31 -1.48 -2.95 7.60
CA THR A 31 -2.35 -3.41 6.52
C THR A 31 -1.57 -3.57 5.22
N ILE A 32 -0.77 -2.56 4.83
CA ILE A 32 0.12 -2.63 3.65
C ILE A 32 1.01 -3.88 3.70
N ALA A 33 1.68 -4.11 4.85
CA ALA A 33 2.53 -5.28 5.04
C ALA A 33 1.75 -6.61 4.99
N GLY A 34 0.52 -6.63 5.50
CA GLY A 34 -0.37 -7.79 5.45
C GLY A 34 -0.77 -8.16 4.03
N LEU A 35 -1.20 -7.18 3.25
CA LEU A 35 -1.63 -7.35 1.86
C LEU A 35 -0.45 -7.72 0.94
N THR A 36 0.71 -7.10 1.14
CA THR A 36 1.94 -7.48 0.42
C THR A 36 2.33 -8.93 0.69
N LYS A 37 2.20 -9.38 1.96
CA LYS A 37 2.42 -10.79 2.31
C LYS A 37 1.39 -11.69 1.63
N GLU A 38 0.13 -11.28 1.57
CA GLU A 38 -0.93 -12.04 0.91
C GLU A 38 -0.72 -12.15 -0.61
N GLY A 39 -0.21 -11.10 -1.25
CA GLY A 39 0.24 -11.12 -2.63
C GLY A 39 1.42 -12.07 -2.83
N ALA A 40 2.42 -12.05 -1.95
CA ALA A 40 3.55 -12.99 -2.00
C ALA A 40 3.10 -14.46 -1.89
N ILE A 41 2.09 -14.76 -1.06
CA ILE A 41 1.48 -16.10 -0.99
C ILE A 41 0.88 -16.50 -2.33
N ARG A 42 0.24 -15.57 -3.06
CA ARG A 42 -0.32 -15.87 -4.38
C ARG A 42 0.76 -16.14 -5.44
N VAL A 43 1.87 -15.41 -5.40
CA VAL A 43 3.04 -15.74 -6.23
C VAL A 43 3.56 -17.14 -5.93
N GLN A 44 3.68 -17.50 -4.64
CA GLN A 44 4.07 -18.85 -4.22
C GLN A 44 3.09 -19.91 -4.73
N LEU A 45 1.78 -19.67 -4.62
CA LEU A 45 0.74 -20.57 -5.14
C LEU A 45 0.82 -20.72 -6.67
N ALA A 46 1.10 -19.64 -7.42
CA ALA A 46 1.28 -19.73 -8.86
C ALA A 46 2.43 -20.68 -9.22
N LEU A 47 3.55 -20.60 -8.49
CA LEU A 47 4.71 -21.47 -8.66
C LEU A 47 4.42 -22.92 -8.29
N GLU A 48 3.87 -23.16 -7.09
CA GLU A 48 3.61 -24.51 -6.58
C GLU A 48 2.55 -25.27 -7.38
N THR A 49 1.59 -24.54 -7.92
CA THR A 49 0.49 -25.14 -8.70
C THR A 49 0.77 -25.15 -10.20
N ALA A 50 1.94 -24.68 -10.64
CA ALA A 50 2.31 -24.54 -12.05
C ALA A 50 1.21 -23.82 -12.86
N ALA A 51 0.67 -22.73 -12.31
CA ALA A 51 -0.39 -21.96 -12.95
C ALA A 51 0.12 -21.36 -14.28
N ALA A 52 -0.64 -21.57 -15.36
CA ALA A 52 -0.27 -21.09 -16.69
C ALA A 52 -0.62 -19.61 -16.86
N VAL A 53 0.26 -18.74 -16.35
CA VAL A 53 0.12 -17.28 -16.46
C VAL A 53 1.03 -16.75 -17.58
N PRO A 54 0.49 -16.01 -18.57
CA PRO A 54 1.28 -15.41 -19.64
C PRO A 54 2.38 -14.48 -19.11
N GLN A 55 3.51 -14.43 -19.80
CA GLN A 55 4.65 -13.61 -19.37
C GLN A 55 4.31 -12.12 -19.34
N GLU A 56 3.42 -11.67 -20.24
CA GLU A 56 2.95 -10.30 -20.35
C GLU A 56 2.21 -9.87 -19.07
N VAL A 57 1.36 -10.74 -18.53
CA VAL A 57 0.64 -10.51 -17.27
C VAL A 57 1.63 -10.36 -16.11
N TRP A 58 2.68 -11.19 -16.06
CA TRP A 58 3.73 -11.03 -15.04
C TRP A 58 4.51 -9.71 -15.17
N LYS A 59 4.74 -9.23 -16.39
CA LYS A 59 5.42 -7.94 -16.61
C LYS A 59 4.56 -6.78 -16.12
N GLU A 60 3.25 -6.82 -16.37
CA GLU A 60 2.32 -5.80 -15.88
C GLU A 60 2.28 -5.78 -14.35
N ILE A 61 2.13 -6.94 -13.71
CA ILE A 61 2.14 -7.05 -12.24
C ILE A 61 3.46 -6.56 -11.66
N SER A 62 4.60 -6.91 -12.28
CA SER A 62 5.90 -6.44 -11.85
C SER A 62 6.04 -4.92 -11.96
N ALA A 63 5.42 -4.31 -12.96
CA ALA A 63 5.36 -2.86 -13.08
C ALA A 63 4.52 -2.26 -11.95
N THR A 64 3.31 -2.79 -11.69
CA THR A 64 2.43 -2.29 -10.61
C THR A 64 3.09 -2.43 -9.24
N VAL A 65 3.82 -3.52 -8.98
CA VAL A 65 4.59 -3.69 -7.74
C VAL A 65 5.71 -2.66 -7.61
N SER A 66 6.32 -2.25 -8.73
CA SER A 66 7.37 -1.21 -8.71
C SER A 66 6.80 0.16 -8.36
N GLU A 67 5.61 0.47 -8.87
CA GLU A 67 4.83 1.66 -8.53
C GLU A 67 4.41 1.66 -7.05
N LEU A 68 3.88 0.55 -6.54
CA LEU A 68 3.56 0.39 -5.11
C LEU A 68 4.80 0.58 -4.22
N ALA A 69 5.97 0.09 -4.65
CA ALA A 69 7.20 0.29 -3.91
C ALA A 69 7.64 1.77 -3.88
N GLU A 70 7.36 2.55 -4.94
CA GLU A 70 7.53 4.01 -4.93
C GLU A 70 6.56 4.66 -3.93
N GLU A 71 5.29 4.29 -3.99
CA GLU A 71 4.28 4.81 -3.07
C GLU A 71 4.69 4.67 -1.59
N VAL A 72 5.19 3.47 -1.23
CA VAL A 72 5.69 3.20 0.13
C VAL A 72 6.90 4.08 0.48
N ARG A 73 7.76 4.43 -0.48
CA ARG A 73 8.87 5.38 -0.26
C ARG A 73 8.36 6.79 0.00
N PHE A 74 7.37 7.27 -0.75
CA PHE A 74 6.75 8.56 -0.51
C PHE A 74 6.05 8.61 0.86
N ILE A 75 5.34 7.56 1.26
CA ILE A 75 4.74 7.46 2.61
C ILE A 75 5.81 7.57 3.71
N ALA A 76 6.93 6.86 3.55
CA ALA A 76 8.05 6.92 4.49
C ALA A 76 8.66 8.33 4.56
N ALA A 77 8.88 8.98 3.42
CA ALA A 77 9.39 10.34 3.36
C ALA A 77 8.40 11.35 4.00
N ALA A 78 7.10 11.18 3.79
CA ALA A 78 6.07 12.05 4.34
C ALA A 78 6.04 12.01 5.87
N ILE A 79 6.10 10.81 6.48
CA ILE A 79 6.09 10.68 7.93
C ILE A 79 7.40 11.19 8.57
N GLU A 80 8.54 11.02 7.90
CA GLU A 80 9.84 11.53 8.38
C GLU A 80 9.89 13.07 8.37
N ALA A 81 9.22 13.70 7.39
CA ALA A 81 9.17 15.14 7.25
C ALA A 81 8.11 15.81 8.16
N VAL A 82 7.16 15.06 8.74
CA VAL A 82 5.97 15.63 9.42
C VAL A 82 6.28 16.65 10.53
N ASP A 83 7.40 16.47 11.23
CA ASP A 83 7.84 17.37 12.31
C ASP A 83 8.89 18.39 11.87
N SER A 84 9.69 18.08 10.85
CA SER A 84 10.89 18.84 10.46
C SER A 84 10.67 19.75 9.26
N ASP A 85 9.90 19.30 8.27
CA ASP A 85 9.52 20.06 7.09
C ASP A 85 8.07 19.71 6.66
N PRO A 86 7.08 20.37 7.26
CA PRO A 86 5.67 20.14 6.97
C PRO A 86 5.28 20.37 5.50
N LYS A 87 6.00 21.25 4.77
CA LYS A 87 5.75 21.47 3.34
C LYS A 87 6.21 20.28 2.53
N GLU A 88 7.37 19.73 2.89
CA GLU A 88 7.85 18.50 2.26
C GLU A 88 6.95 17.32 2.58
N ALA A 89 6.48 17.18 3.83
CA ALA A 89 5.51 16.16 4.20
C ALA A 89 4.24 16.23 3.33
N ASN A 90 3.71 17.44 3.09
CA ASN A 90 2.55 17.62 2.22
C ASN A 90 2.86 17.30 0.75
N ARG A 91 4.04 17.67 0.24
CA ARG A 91 4.45 17.33 -1.14
C ARG A 91 4.55 15.82 -1.35
N GLN A 92 5.13 15.11 -0.38
CA GLN A 92 5.24 13.65 -0.43
C GLN A 92 3.86 12.98 -0.31
N ALA A 93 2.96 13.54 0.52
CA ALA A 93 1.56 13.12 0.59
C ALA A 93 0.82 13.28 -0.76
N GLU A 94 1.01 14.40 -1.45
CA GLU A 94 0.45 14.60 -2.80
C GLU A 94 1.03 13.59 -3.80
N ALA A 95 2.33 13.29 -3.73
CA ALA A 95 2.96 12.28 -4.58
C ALA A 95 2.37 10.87 -4.39
N VAL A 96 2.03 10.48 -3.16
CA VAL A 96 1.28 9.22 -2.90
C VAL A 96 -0.08 9.23 -3.57
N SER A 97 -0.81 10.35 -3.51
CA SER A 97 -2.12 10.47 -4.15
C SER A 97 -2.05 10.39 -5.67
N ASP A 98 -0.96 10.87 -6.27
CA ASP A 98 -0.71 10.72 -7.69
C ASP A 98 -0.34 9.28 -8.05
N GLN A 99 0.45 8.63 -7.18
CA GLN A 99 0.88 7.25 -7.33
C GLN A 99 -0.27 6.24 -7.23
N GLU A 100 -1.21 6.45 -6.29
CA GLU A 100 -2.44 5.64 -6.17
C GLU A 100 -3.23 5.66 -7.49
N ARG A 101 -3.48 6.84 -8.07
CA ARG A 101 -4.18 6.93 -9.37
C ARG A 101 -3.46 6.22 -10.52
N VAL A 102 -2.12 6.17 -10.49
CA VAL A 102 -1.34 5.38 -11.45
C VAL A 102 -1.61 3.90 -11.23
N ILE A 103 -1.57 3.44 -9.99
CA ILE A 103 -1.81 2.05 -9.61
C ILE A 103 -3.25 1.62 -9.94
N ASP A 104 -4.27 2.43 -9.64
CA ASP A 104 -5.67 2.18 -10.03
C ASP A 104 -5.82 1.95 -11.54
N GLY A 105 -5.13 2.76 -12.33
CA GLY A 105 -5.11 2.65 -13.79
C GLY A 105 -4.47 1.36 -14.27
N MET A 106 -3.37 0.96 -13.63
CA MET A 106 -2.69 -0.30 -13.90
C MET A 106 -3.52 -1.50 -13.47
N TYR A 107 -4.14 -1.44 -12.28
CA TYR A 107 -5.08 -2.43 -11.77
C TYR A 107 -6.20 -2.68 -12.78
N TYR A 108 -6.88 -1.63 -13.23
CA TYR A 108 -7.97 -1.74 -14.21
C TYR A 108 -7.48 -2.34 -15.54
N SER A 109 -6.31 -1.89 -16.03
CA SER A 109 -5.74 -2.39 -17.28
C SER A 109 -5.39 -3.88 -17.19
N SER A 110 -4.71 -4.30 -16.12
CA SER A 110 -4.33 -5.70 -15.93
C SER A 110 -5.53 -6.59 -15.68
N LEU A 111 -6.51 -6.13 -14.91
CA LEU A 111 -7.76 -6.86 -14.68
C LEU A 111 -8.48 -7.13 -16.02
N LYS A 112 -8.57 -6.10 -16.88
CA LYS A 112 -9.13 -6.24 -18.23
C LYS A 112 -8.33 -7.24 -19.07
N HIS A 113 -7.01 -7.15 -19.07
CA HIS A 113 -6.16 -8.07 -19.85
C HIS A 113 -6.36 -9.52 -19.39
N ILE A 114 -6.36 -9.77 -18.08
CA ILE A 114 -6.53 -11.09 -17.50
C ILE A 114 -7.89 -11.70 -17.87
N TYR A 115 -8.98 -10.94 -17.74
CA TYR A 115 -10.31 -11.45 -18.10
C TYR A 115 -10.52 -11.68 -19.61
N LEU A 116 -9.72 -11.03 -20.46
CA LEU A 116 -9.76 -11.23 -21.91
C LEU A 116 -8.74 -12.29 -22.39
N SER A 117 -7.86 -12.76 -21.51
CA SER A 117 -6.84 -13.74 -21.84
C SER A 117 -7.39 -15.18 -21.81
N GLU A 118 -6.76 -16.09 -22.55
CA GLU A 118 -7.08 -17.52 -22.52
C GLU A 118 -6.37 -18.24 -21.35
N MET A 119 -6.41 -17.65 -20.15
CA MET A 119 -5.86 -18.27 -18.94
C MET A 119 -6.78 -19.37 -18.41
N ASP A 120 -6.19 -20.42 -17.84
CA ASP A 120 -6.96 -21.40 -17.09
C ASP A 120 -7.56 -20.78 -15.81
N THR A 121 -8.61 -21.40 -15.26
CA THR A 121 -9.32 -20.88 -14.07
C THR A 121 -8.42 -20.72 -12.85
N ARG A 122 -7.41 -21.58 -12.69
CA ARG A 122 -6.48 -21.52 -11.56
C ARG A 122 -5.56 -20.30 -11.69
N ALA A 123 -4.99 -20.12 -12.87
CA ALA A 123 -4.17 -18.96 -13.19
C ALA A 123 -4.99 -17.67 -13.02
N LEU A 124 -6.24 -17.65 -13.50
CA LEU A 124 -7.17 -16.52 -13.34
C LEU A 124 -7.37 -16.15 -11.86
N LEU A 125 -7.77 -17.13 -11.02
CA LEU A 125 -8.04 -16.89 -9.61
C LEU A 125 -6.81 -16.40 -8.83
N ILE A 126 -5.65 -16.98 -9.09
CA ILE A 126 -4.41 -16.60 -8.39
C ILE A 126 -3.99 -15.19 -8.76
N VAL A 127 -4.03 -14.85 -10.06
CA VAL A 127 -3.55 -13.56 -10.55
C VAL A 127 -4.54 -12.44 -10.23
N SER A 128 -5.85 -12.65 -10.37
CA SER A 128 -6.86 -11.66 -9.97
C SER A 128 -6.68 -11.28 -8.50
N GLY A 129 -6.56 -12.27 -7.61
CA GLY A 129 -6.32 -11.98 -6.21
C GLY A 129 -4.97 -11.30 -5.94
N LEU A 130 -3.95 -11.53 -6.76
CA LEU A 130 -2.63 -10.91 -6.58
C LEU A 130 -2.70 -9.42 -6.86
N ILE A 131 -3.38 -9.07 -7.95
CA ILE A 131 -3.60 -7.69 -8.36
C ILE A 131 -4.51 -6.96 -7.38
N GLU A 132 -5.55 -7.61 -6.85
CA GLU A 132 -6.35 -7.08 -5.73
C GLU A 132 -5.50 -6.78 -4.49
N CYS A 133 -4.59 -7.68 -4.09
CA CYS A 133 -3.71 -7.40 -2.95
C CYS A 133 -2.75 -6.22 -3.18
N ILE A 134 -2.36 -5.95 -4.42
CA ILE A 134 -1.49 -4.81 -4.75
C ILE A 134 -2.29 -3.52 -4.67
N GLU A 135 -3.50 -3.51 -5.24
CA GLU A 135 -4.43 -2.37 -5.18
C GLU A 135 -4.82 -2.03 -3.74
N ASP A 136 -5.30 -3.03 -2.98
CA ASP A 136 -5.69 -2.83 -1.59
C ASP A 136 -4.51 -2.29 -0.74
N ALA A 137 -3.27 -2.62 -1.12
CA ALA A 137 -2.07 -2.14 -0.44
C ALA A 137 -1.78 -0.67 -0.77
N ALA A 138 -2.02 -0.25 -2.01
CA ALA A 138 -1.96 1.15 -2.43
C ALA A 138 -3.06 1.99 -1.74
N ASP A 139 -4.29 1.47 -1.70
CA ASP A 139 -5.40 2.09 -0.95
C ASP A 139 -5.06 2.30 0.54
N ALA A 140 -4.44 1.29 1.16
CA ALA A 140 -3.95 1.42 2.54
C ALA A 140 -2.80 2.43 2.67
N GLY A 141 -2.05 2.68 1.59
CA GLY A 141 -1.04 3.72 1.49
C GLY A 141 -1.63 5.13 1.47
N LYS A 142 -2.66 5.35 0.65
CA LYS A 142 -3.48 6.56 0.67
C LYS A 142 -4.09 6.84 2.04
N ASP A 143 -4.63 5.82 2.70
CA ASP A 143 -5.12 5.95 4.08
C ASP A 143 -4.03 6.41 5.07
N CYS A 144 -2.77 6.00 4.87
CA CYS A 144 -1.66 6.48 5.69
C CYS A 144 -1.43 7.98 5.48
N VAL A 145 -1.55 8.45 4.25
CA VAL A 145 -1.39 9.86 3.91
C VAL A 145 -2.53 10.73 4.43
N ASP A 146 -3.77 10.26 4.37
CA ASP A 146 -4.91 10.96 4.99
C ASP A 146 -4.66 11.20 6.49
N ILE A 147 -4.08 10.21 7.17
CA ILE A 147 -3.69 10.33 8.58
C ILE A 147 -2.56 11.36 8.75
N ILE A 148 -1.54 11.36 7.88
CA ILE A 148 -0.45 12.35 7.91
C ILE A 148 -1.01 13.77 7.70
N GLN A 149 -1.93 13.96 6.76
CA GLN A 149 -2.57 15.26 6.52
C GLN A 149 -3.38 15.74 7.74
N ILE A 150 -4.06 14.83 8.44
CA ILE A 150 -4.72 15.15 9.72
C ILE A 150 -3.69 15.61 10.77
N MET A 151 -2.53 14.94 10.85
CA MET A 151 -1.46 15.34 11.77
C MET A 151 -0.88 16.73 11.42
N LEU A 152 -0.72 17.04 10.13
CA LEU A 152 -0.26 18.35 9.65
C LEU A 152 -1.27 19.45 9.97
N ALA A 153 -2.55 19.23 9.66
CA ALA A 153 -3.63 20.18 9.95
C ALA A 153 -3.77 20.46 11.45
N ALA A 154 -3.58 19.44 12.31
CA ALA A 154 -3.60 19.60 13.75
C ALA A 154 -2.46 20.50 14.29
N LYS A 155 -1.36 20.63 13.53
CA LYS A 155 -0.24 21.55 13.84
C LYS A 155 -0.45 22.97 13.30
N GLY A 156 -1.57 23.24 12.62
CA GLY A 156 -1.89 24.54 12.05
C GLY A 156 -1.19 24.83 10.72
N ILE A 157 -0.89 23.76 9.97
CA ILE A 157 -0.23 23.80 8.66
C ILE A 157 -1.15 23.17 7.62
#